data_AF-A0A093E024-F1
#
_entry.id   AF-A0A093E024-F1
#
_cell.length_a   1.000
_cell.length_b   1.000
_cell.length_c   1.000
_cell.angle_alpha   90.00
_cell.angle_beta   90.00
_cell.angle_gamma   90.00
#
_symmetry.space_group_name_H-M   'P 1'
#
loop_
_entity.id
_entity.type
_entity.pdbx_description
1 polymer ?
#
loop_
_entity_poly.entity_id
_entity_poly.type
_entity_poly.pdbx_seq_one_letter_code
_entity_poly.pdbx_strand_id
1 'polypeptide(L)'
;PIFDPKEKDLNETLLRNLMGGHFDPNFMAISLPEDRLGVDDLAELDLLLRQRPSGAMPSEIKGLEFYDGLQPGKKHRLSKKLRRKLQMWLWSQTFCPVLYTWNDLGSRFWPRYVKVGSCYSKRSCSVPEGMVCKPAKSVHLTILRWRCQRRGGQRCTWIPIQYPIISECKCSC
;
A
#
# COMPACT_ATOMS: atom_id res chain seq x y z
N PRO A 1 -19.14 4.97 -25.11
CA PRO A 1 -17.96 5.39 -25.91
C PRO A 1 -17.55 4.26 -26.85
N ILE A 2 -17.25 4.53 -28.12
CA ILE A 2 -17.14 3.53 -29.22
C ILE A 2 -16.17 2.37 -28.90
N PHE A 3 -15.16 2.62 -28.08
CA PHE A 3 -14.09 1.65 -27.74
C PHE A 3 -14.26 0.97 -26.38
N ASP A 4 -15.35 1.23 -25.65
CA ASP A 4 -15.60 0.57 -24.38
C ASP A 4 -16.23 -0.81 -24.62
N PRO A 5 -15.99 -1.79 -23.72
CA PRO A 5 -16.64 -3.09 -23.83
C PRO A 5 -18.15 -2.93 -23.70
N LYS A 6 -18.90 -3.72 -24.47
CA LYS A 6 -20.36 -3.76 -24.39
C LYS A 6 -20.77 -4.81 -23.35
N GLU A 7 -22.05 -4.85 -22.99
CA GLU A 7 -22.60 -5.80 -22.02
C GLU A 7 -22.27 -7.26 -22.37
N LYS A 8 -22.36 -7.62 -23.65
CA LYS A 8 -21.97 -8.95 -24.16
C LYS A 8 -20.50 -9.32 -23.89
N ASP A 9 -19.62 -8.34 -23.76
CA ASP A 9 -18.19 -8.50 -23.54
C ASP A 9 -17.83 -8.53 -22.03
N LEU A 10 -18.83 -8.35 -21.14
CA LEU A 10 -18.69 -8.26 -19.69
C LEU A 10 -19.22 -9.51 -18.95
N ASN A 11 -19.29 -10.66 -19.63
CA ASN A 11 -19.71 -11.90 -19.00
C ASN A 11 -18.72 -12.34 -17.91
N GLU A 12 -19.12 -12.23 -16.64
CA GLU A 12 -18.25 -12.49 -15.50
C GLU A 12 -17.65 -13.89 -15.48
N THR A 13 -18.40 -14.93 -15.87
CA THR A 13 -17.92 -16.31 -15.87
C THR A 13 -16.77 -16.47 -16.87
N LEU A 14 -16.90 -15.90 -18.07
CA LEU A 14 -15.84 -15.94 -19.08
C LEU A 14 -14.60 -15.15 -18.63
N LEU A 15 -14.78 -13.99 -18.01
CA LEU A 15 -13.67 -13.16 -17.54
C LEU A 15 -12.95 -13.76 -16.33
N ARG A 16 -13.69 -14.40 -15.41
CA ARG A 16 -13.13 -15.21 -14.32
C ARG A 16 -12.28 -16.35 -14.88
N ASN A 17 -12.81 -17.08 -15.86
CA ASN A 17 -12.06 -18.17 -16.50
C ASN A 17 -10.81 -17.65 -17.22
N LEU A 18 -10.88 -16.50 -17.89
CA LEU A 18 -9.74 -15.89 -18.57
C LEU A 18 -8.63 -15.44 -17.59
N MET A 19 -9.00 -14.96 -16.39
CA MET A 19 -8.01 -14.68 -15.34
C MET A 19 -7.48 -15.93 -14.64
N GLY A 20 -8.21 -17.04 -14.68
CA GLY A 20 -7.85 -18.26 -13.97
C GLY A 20 -7.67 -18.02 -12.47
N GLY A 21 -6.56 -18.52 -11.91
CA GLY A 21 -6.25 -18.42 -10.48
C GLY A 21 -5.76 -17.05 -10.00
N HIS A 22 -5.75 -16.02 -10.85
CA HIS A 22 -5.23 -14.70 -10.49
C HIS A 22 -6.23 -13.78 -9.80
N PHE A 23 -7.51 -14.17 -9.71
CA PHE A 23 -8.52 -13.39 -9.01
C PHE A 23 -8.30 -13.47 -7.50
N ASP A 24 -7.96 -12.35 -6.87
CA ASP A 24 -7.82 -12.23 -5.42
C ASP A 24 -8.94 -11.35 -4.84
N PRO A 25 -9.91 -11.92 -4.10
CA PRO A 25 -11.02 -11.15 -3.51
C PRO A 25 -10.56 -10.14 -2.44
N ASN A 26 -9.35 -10.27 -1.89
CA ASN A 26 -8.82 -9.29 -0.94
C ASN A 26 -8.34 -8.02 -1.64
N PHE A 27 -7.98 -8.11 -2.92
CA PHE A 27 -7.38 -7.01 -3.70
C PHE A 27 -8.18 -6.63 -4.94
N MET A 28 -9.24 -7.36 -5.29
CA MET A 28 -10.02 -7.15 -6.50
C MET A 28 -11.52 -7.29 -6.22
N ALA A 29 -12.32 -6.45 -6.88
CA ALA A 29 -13.77 -6.51 -6.80
C ALA A 29 -14.39 -6.09 -8.14
N ILE A 30 -15.52 -6.71 -8.49
CA ILE A 30 -16.28 -6.39 -9.71
C ILE A 30 -17.17 -5.17 -9.44
N SER A 31 -17.78 -5.13 -8.27
CA SER A 31 -18.60 -4.04 -7.76
C SER A 31 -18.20 -3.71 -6.33
N LEU A 32 -18.36 -2.45 -5.94
CA LEU A 32 -18.14 -1.97 -4.59
C LEU A 32 -19.36 -1.18 -4.11
N PRO A 33 -19.84 -1.36 -2.87
CA PRO A 33 -20.75 -0.40 -2.24
C PRO A 33 -20.11 0.99 -2.21
N GLU A 34 -20.87 2.04 -2.49
CA GLU A 34 -20.37 3.43 -2.55
C GLU A 34 -19.66 3.85 -1.26
N ASP A 35 -20.13 3.37 -0.11
CA ASP A 35 -19.53 3.62 1.20
C ASP A 35 -18.07 3.15 1.32
N ARG A 36 -17.65 2.16 0.51
CA ARG A 36 -16.27 1.63 0.52
C ARG A 36 -15.32 2.36 -0.43
N LEU A 37 -15.84 3.29 -1.23
CA LEU A 37 -15.05 4.22 -2.04
C LEU A 37 -14.71 5.50 -1.26
N GLY A 38 -15.29 5.67 -0.06
CA GLY A 38 -14.97 6.73 0.88
C GLY A 38 -13.52 6.63 1.35
N VAL A 39 -12.84 7.77 1.36
CA VAL A 39 -11.51 7.91 1.96
C VAL A 39 -11.73 7.98 3.47
N ASP A 40 -11.59 6.85 4.17
CA ASP A 40 -11.32 6.87 5.62
C ASP A 40 -10.23 7.92 5.88
N ASP A 41 -10.32 8.69 6.98
CA ASP A 41 -9.31 9.71 7.28
C ASP A 41 -7.92 9.06 7.34
N LEU A 42 -7.18 9.16 6.24
CA LEU A 42 -5.89 8.49 6.05
C LEU A 42 -4.87 8.98 7.08
N ALA A 43 -5.05 10.18 7.64
CA ALA A 43 -4.21 10.70 8.70
C ALA A 43 -4.49 9.98 10.02
N GLU A 44 -5.76 9.75 10.36
CA GLU A 44 -6.15 8.98 11.55
C GLU A 44 -5.71 7.51 11.42
N LEU A 45 -5.91 6.91 10.24
CA LEU A 45 -5.50 5.54 9.97
C LEU A 45 -3.96 5.37 10.06
N ASP A 46 -3.17 6.31 9.52
CA ASP A 46 -1.71 6.34 9.69
C ASP A 46 -1.32 6.36 11.18
N LEU A 47 -1.97 7.21 11.97
CA LEU A 47 -1.70 7.32 13.41
C LEU A 47 -2.00 6.01 14.16
N LEU A 48 -3.15 5.39 13.88
CA LEU A 48 -3.55 4.13 14.51
C LEU A 48 -2.59 2.98 14.16
N LEU A 49 -2.20 2.87 12.90
CA LEU A 49 -1.27 1.82 12.45
C LEU A 49 0.15 2.01 13.00
N ARG A 50 0.60 3.25 13.20
CA ARG A 50 1.89 3.54 13.83
C ARG A 50 1.92 3.23 15.32
N GLN A 51 0.80 3.35 16.03
CA GLN A 51 0.73 2.97 17.45
C GLN A 51 0.96 1.46 17.65
N ARG A 52 0.66 0.66 16.64
CA ARG A 52 0.90 -0.79 16.63
C ARG A 52 1.62 -1.22 15.36
N PRO A 53 2.93 -0.90 15.23
CA PRO A 53 3.71 -1.26 14.05
C PRO A 53 3.63 -2.77 13.80
N SER A 54 3.33 -3.14 12.57
CA SER A 54 3.34 -4.54 12.15
C SER A 54 4.76 -5.02 11.86
N GLY A 55 4.97 -6.34 11.96
CA GLY A 55 6.27 -6.96 11.71
C GLY A 55 7.24 -6.87 12.90
N ALA A 56 8.52 -7.15 12.63
CA ALA A 56 9.57 -7.09 13.63
C ALA A 56 10.18 -5.68 13.71
N MET A 57 10.55 -5.27 14.92
CA MET A 57 11.30 -4.03 15.13
C MET A 57 12.61 -4.07 14.33
N PRO A 58 12.92 -3.03 13.54
CA PRO A 58 14.16 -2.95 12.77
C PRO A 58 15.39 -3.16 13.65
N SER A 59 16.39 -3.88 13.14
CA SER A 59 17.65 -4.17 13.84
C SER A 59 18.35 -2.90 14.30
N GLU A 60 18.27 -1.85 13.50
CA GLU A 60 18.88 -0.54 13.74
C GLU A 60 18.28 0.10 14.99
N ILE A 61 16.99 -0.10 15.26
CA ILE A 61 16.29 0.43 16.45
C ILE A 61 16.46 -0.51 17.64
N LYS A 62 16.30 -1.82 17.41
CA LYS A 62 16.43 -2.85 18.47
C LYS A 62 17.82 -2.85 19.09
N GLY A 63 18.84 -2.56 18.28
CA GLY A 63 20.25 -2.46 18.70
C GLY A 63 20.60 -1.18 19.46
N LEU A 64 19.76 -0.14 19.44
CA LEU A 64 20.08 1.14 20.09
C LEU A 64 20.28 0.98 21.60
N GLU A 65 21.41 1.49 22.07
CA GLU A 65 21.74 1.68 23.46
C GLU A 65 21.70 3.18 23.76
N PHE A 66 20.97 3.56 24.81
CA PHE A 66 20.86 4.95 25.23
C PHE A 66 21.67 5.16 26.50
N TYR A 67 22.43 6.25 26.51
CA TYR A 67 23.26 6.66 27.63
C TYR A 67 22.78 8.01 28.12
N ASP A 68 22.79 8.17 29.42
CA ASP A 68 22.55 9.43 30.09
C ASP A 68 23.77 10.34 29.88
N GLY A 69 23.52 11.52 29.31
CA GLY A 69 24.52 12.54 29.01
C GLY A 69 24.64 13.61 30.09
N LEU A 70 23.97 13.44 31.23
CA LEU A 70 23.87 14.45 32.28
C LEU A 70 25.21 14.85 32.93
N GLN A 71 26.30 14.08 32.77
CA GLN A 71 27.62 14.48 33.28
C GLN A 71 28.77 14.10 32.33
N PRO A 72 29.75 15.00 32.10
CA PRO A 72 30.99 14.66 31.41
C PRO A 72 31.72 13.54 32.16
N GLY A 73 31.98 12.42 31.48
CA GLY A 73 32.78 11.31 32.03
C GLY A 73 32.02 10.15 32.69
N LYS A 74 30.70 10.24 32.90
CA LYS A 74 29.88 9.11 33.40
C LYS A 74 28.70 8.82 32.47
N LYS A 75 28.90 7.95 31.47
CA LYS A 75 27.83 7.46 30.59
C LYS A 75 27.03 6.36 31.30
N HIS A 76 26.08 6.74 32.15
CA HIS A 76 25.19 5.77 32.78
C HIS A 76 24.18 5.25 31.74
N ARG A 77 24.04 3.94 31.58
CA ARG A 77 23.03 3.39 30.65
C ARG A 77 21.63 3.68 31.17
N LEU A 78 20.72 4.04 30.27
CA LEU A 78 19.31 4.17 30.65
C LEU A 78 18.77 2.84 31.17
N SER A 79 17.78 2.91 32.06
CA SER A 79 17.11 1.72 32.56
C SER A 79 16.55 0.88 31.41
N LYS A 80 16.55 -0.45 31.56
CA LYS A 80 16.02 -1.37 30.54
C LYS A 80 14.59 -1.00 30.11
N LYS A 81 13.76 -0.58 31.06
CA LYS A 81 12.38 -0.14 30.82
C LYS A 81 12.32 1.13 29.97
N LEU A 82 13.11 2.15 30.30
CA LEU A 82 13.15 3.40 29.53
C LEU A 82 13.73 3.19 28.14
N ARG A 83 14.81 2.42 28.02
CA ARG A 83 15.38 2.01 26.74
C ARG A 83 14.31 1.36 25.86
N ARG A 84 13.57 0.38 26.38
CA ARG A 84 12.53 -0.31 25.60
C ARG A 84 11.43 0.65 25.15
N LYS A 85 11.01 1.59 26.01
CA LYS A 85 10.04 2.64 25.64
C LYS A 85 10.55 3.53 24.52
N LEU A 86 11.81 3.98 24.58
CA LEU A 86 12.41 4.79 23.53
C LEU A 86 12.53 4.04 22.20
N GLN A 87 12.91 2.76 22.22
CA GLN A 87 12.93 1.92 21.03
C GLN A 87 11.54 1.76 20.41
N MET A 88 10.51 1.53 21.23
CA MET A 88 9.13 1.44 20.74
C MET A 88 8.64 2.77 20.17
N TRP A 89 8.98 3.89 20.82
CA TRP A 89 8.64 5.22 20.31
C TRP A 89 9.32 5.52 18.97
N LEU A 90 10.62 5.25 18.85
CA LEU A 90 11.36 5.40 17.58
C LEU A 90 10.76 4.52 16.49
N TRP A 91 10.38 3.28 16.83
CA TRP A 91 9.76 2.38 15.87
C TRP A 91 8.41 2.93 15.40
N SER A 92 7.53 3.37 16.31
CA SER A 92 6.26 4.03 15.95
C SER A 92 6.46 5.30 15.11
N GLN A 93 7.49 6.10 15.41
CA GLN A 93 7.77 7.35 14.71
C GLN A 93 8.34 7.13 13.31
N THR A 94 9.13 6.06 13.11
CA THR A 94 9.78 5.76 11.83
C THR A 94 9.06 4.71 10.98
N PHE A 95 8.08 4.00 11.56
CA PHE A 95 7.26 3.03 10.86
C PHE A 95 6.38 3.69 9.80
N CYS A 96 6.40 3.13 8.60
CA CYS A 96 5.63 3.60 7.46
C CYS A 96 4.63 2.53 7.05
N PRO A 97 3.37 2.61 7.50
CA PRO A 97 2.33 1.66 7.08
C PRO A 97 2.00 1.86 5.59
N VAL A 98 1.52 0.79 4.96
CA VAL A 98 0.84 0.87 3.67
C VAL A 98 -0.64 1.13 3.95
N LEU A 99 -1.18 2.22 3.41
CA LEU A 99 -2.59 2.55 3.49
C LEU A 99 -3.30 2.03 2.25
N TYR A 100 -4.27 1.14 2.45
CA TYR A 100 -5.01 0.51 1.36
C TYR A 100 -6.33 1.22 1.11
N THR A 101 -6.58 1.59 -0.15
CA THR A 101 -7.85 2.15 -0.60
C THR A 101 -8.35 1.41 -1.85
N TRP A 102 -9.66 1.42 -2.07
CA TRP A 102 -10.22 0.90 -3.32
C TRP A 102 -10.11 1.95 -4.41
N ASN A 103 -9.62 1.53 -5.58
CA ASN A 103 -9.48 2.36 -6.75
C ASN A 103 -10.37 1.84 -7.89
N ASP A 104 -11.12 2.74 -8.52
CA ASP A 104 -11.95 2.45 -9.68
C ASP A 104 -11.12 2.64 -10.97
N LEU A 105 -10.80 1.54 -11.65
CA LEU A 105 -10.06 1.57 -12.91
C LEU A 105 -10.95 1.87 -14.13
N GLY A 106 -12.28 1.83 -13.96
CA GLY A 106 -13.27 2.06 -15.00
C GLY A 106 -13.57 0.83 -15.87
N SER A 107 -14.48 1.02 -16.84
CA SER A 107 -15.07 -0.04 -17.65
C SER A 107 -14.09 -0.80 -18.55
N ARG A 108 -12.88 -0.28 -18.78
CA ARG A 108 -11.85 -0.93 -19.62
C ARG A 108 -10.95 -1.88 -18.84
N PHE A 109 -11.21 -2.07 -17.55
CA PHE A 109 -10.49 -3.01 -16.71
C PHE A 109 -11.46 -3.97 -16.04
N TRP A 110 -11.00 -5.20 -15.86
CA TRP A 110 -11.77 -6.20 -15.15
C TRP A 110 -10.84 -7.05 -14.29
N PRO A 111 -11.12 -7.24 -12.98
CA PRO A 111 -12.19 -6.59 -12.21
C PRO A 111 -12.01 -5.07 -12.16
N ARG A 112 -13.12 -4.31 -12.13
CA ARG A 112 -13.12 -2.84 -12.24
C ARG A 112 -12.42 -2.17 -11.05
N TYR A 113 -12.60 -2.73 -9.85
CA TYR A 113 -12.07 -2.16 -8.63
C TYR A 113 -10.89 -2.98 -8.14
N VAL A 114 -9.80 -2.29 -7.79
CA VAL A 114 -8.61 -2.89 -7.20
C VAL A 114 -8.23 -2.17 -5.91
N LYS A 115 -7.81 -2.92 -4.90
CA LYS A 115 -7.30 -2.36 -3.66
C LYS A 115 -5.83 -1.99 -3.85
N VAL A 116 -5.52 -0.70 -3.80
CA VAL A 116 -4.17 -0.17 -4.03
C VAL A 116 -3.55 0.32 -2.73
N GLY A 117 -2.26 0.03 -2.55
CA GLY A 117 -1.48 0.55 -1.43
C GLY A 117 -0.97 1.96 -1.72
N SER A 118 -0.84 2.78 -0.69
CA SER A 118 -0.23 4.11 -0.73
C SER A 118 0.59 4.37 0.54
N CYS A 119 1.57 5.29 0.45
CA CYS A 119 2.37 5.70 1.61
C CYS A 119 1.93 7.09 2.08
N TYR A 120 1.80 7.27 3.39
CA TYR A 120 1.40 8.56 3.96
C TYR A 120 2.59 9.52 4.05
N SER A 121 2.59 10.57 3.21
CA SER A 121 3.72 11.51 3.08
C SER A 121 3.46 12.91 3.64
N LYS A 122 2.32 13.15 4.29
CA LYS A 122 1.95 14.47 4.84
C LYS A 122 2.61 14.79 6.21
N ARG A 123 3.42 13.88 6.75
CA ARG A 123 4.16 14.04 8.00
C ARG A 123 5.58 13.50 7.87
N SER A 124 6.50 13.99 8.69
CA SER A 124 7.83 13.39 8.77
C SER A 124 7.80 12.04 9.50
N CYS A 125 8.65 11.13 9.03
CA CYS A 125 8.91 9.83 9.65
C CYS A 125 10.29 9.78 10.33
N SER A 126 11.03 10.89 10.40
CA SER A 126 12.39 10.93 10.98
C SER A 126 12.48 11.86 12.19
N VAL A 127 13.59 11.73 12.92
CA VAL A 127 14.02 12.63 13.98
C VAL A 127 15.50 12.96 13.74
N PRO A 128 15.88 14.24 13.53
CA PRO A 128 15.00 15.38 13.33
C PRO A 128 14.11 15.23 12.08
N GLU A 129 13.12 16.11 11.96
CA GLU A 129 12.22 16.11 10.80
C GLU A 129 12.96 16.34 9.49
N GLY A 130 12.54 15.65 8.43
CA GLY A 130 13.09 15.82 7.08
C GLY A 130 12.80 14.68 6.11
N MET A 131 12.67 13.44 6.60
CA MET A 131 12.32 12.29 5.78
C MET A 131 10.81 12.04 5.80
N VAL A 132 10.29 11.44 4.73
CA VAL A 132 8.87 11.06 4.61
C VAL A 132 8.73 9.60 4.18
N CYS A 133 7.56 9.01 4.42
CA CYS A 133 7.29 7.65 3.96
C CYS A 133 7.16 7.63 2.44
N LYS A 134 7.95 6.79 1.78
CA LYS A 134 7.91 6.56 0.32
C LYS A 134 7.72 5.07 0.00
N PRO A 135 7.23 4.74 -1.20
CA PRO A 135 7.11 3.35 -1.64
C PRO A 135 8.49 2.68 -1.66
N ALA A 136 8.58 1.49 -1.06
CA ALA A 136 9.82 0.72 -0.97
C ALA A 136 9.76 -0.58 -1.79
N LYS A 137 8.58 -1.22 -1.83
CA LYS A 137 8.34 -2.38 -2.70
C LYS A 137 6.96 -2.31 -3.35
N SER A 138 6.86 -2.98 -4.49
CA SER A 138 5.62 -3.20 -5.20
C SER A 138 5.45 -4.68 -5.53
N VAL A 139 4.20 -5.11 -5.64
CA VAL A 139 3.81 -6.41 -6.18
C VAL A 139 2.87 -6.17 -7.36
N HIS A 140 2.66 -7.18 -8.19
CA HIS A 140 1.80 -7.07 -9.36
C HIS A 140 0.53 -7.88 -9.17
N LEU A 141 -0.60 -7.26 -9.47
CA LEU A 141 -1.87 -7.92 -9.67
C LEU A 141 -2.02 -8.25 -11.15
N THR A 142 -2.50 -9.46 -11.48
CA THR A 142 -2.88 -9.76 -12.87
C THR A 142 -4.35 -9.42 -13.06
N ILE A 143 -4.63 -8.43 -13.90
CA ILE A 143 -5.99 -7.97 -14.24
C ILE A 143 -6.20 -8.00 -15.76
N LEU A 144 -7.44 -7.90 -16.20
CA LEU A 144 -7.77 -7.81 -17.62
C LEU A 144 -7.90 -6.34 -18.05
N ARG A 145 -7.37 -6.04 -19.24
CA ARG A 145 -7.55 -4.75 -19.92
C ARG A 145 -8.24 -4.94 -21.25
N TRP A 146 -9.27 -4.15 -21.51
CA TRP A 146 -9.95 -4.09 -22.80
C TRP A 146 -9.08 -3.32 -23.80
N ARG A 147 -8.63 -4.01 -24.85
CA ARG A 147 -7.74 -3.44 -25.86
C ARG A 147 -8.33 -3.62 -27.26
N CYS A 148 -8.45 -2.52 -27.98
CA CYS A 148 -8.84 -2.50 -29.39
C CYS A 148 -7.62 -2.37 -30.31
N GLN A 149 -7.49 -3.24 -31.29
CA GLN A 149 -6.49 -3.16 -32.36
C GLN A 149 -7.16 -2.65 -33.65
N ARG A 150 -6.39 -1.89 -34.46
CA ARG A 150 -6.88 -1.27 -35.70
C ARG A 150 -6.43 -1.98 -37.00
N ARG A 151 -5.59 -3.02 -36.94
CA ARG A 151 -5.08 -3.69 -38.15
C ARG A 151 -6.12 -4.68 -38.68
N GLY A 152 -6.66 -4.41 -39.88
CA GLY A 152 -7.59 -5.29 -40.59
C GLY A 152 -9.06 -5.27 -40.10
N GLY A 153 -9.43 -4.26 -39.31
CA GLY A 153 -10.74 -4.11 -38.66
C GLY A 153 -10.60 -3.65 -37.22
N GLN A 154 -11.68 -3.16 -36.60
CA GLN A 154 -11.71 -2.87 -35.17
C GLN A 154 -12.05 -4.16 -34.40
N ARG A 155 -11.02 -4.82 -33.87
CA ARG A 155 -11.20 -5.97 -32.96
C ARG A 155 -10.75 -5.59 -31.57
N CYS A 156 -11.64 -5.77 -30.60
CA CYS A 156 -11.36 -5.51 -29.20
C CYS A 156 -11.42 -6.82 -28.43
N THR A 157 -10.52 -6.99 -27.45
CA THR A 157 -10.45 -8.19 -26.63
C THR A 157 -9.91 -7.85 -25.25
N TRP A 158 -10.27 -8.68 -24.28
CA TRP A 158 -9.62 -8.69 -22.97
C TRP A 158 -8.24 -9.33 -23.09
N ILE A 159 -7.25 -8.69 -22.48
CA ILE A 159 -5.89 -9.22 -22.35
C ILE A 159 -5.43 -9.13 -20.90
N PRO A 160 -4.73 -10.15 -20.36
CA PRO A 160 -4.11 -10.05 -19.07
C PRO A 160 -2.97 -9.03 -19.09
N ILE A 161 -2.89 -8.22 -18.04
CA ILE A 161 -1.82 -7.25 -17.80
C ILE A 161 -1.36 -7.34 -16.36
N GLN A 162 -0.13 -6.92 -16.10
CA GLN A 162 0.41 -6.76 -14.75
C GLN A 162 0.15 -5.32 -14.28
N TYR A 163 -0.59 -5.17 -13.19
CA TYR A 163 -0.91 -3.90 -12.56
C TYR A 163 -0.14 -3.76 -11.23
N PRO A 164 0.82 -2.83 -11.12
CA PRO A 164 1.63 -2.69 -9.92
C PRO A 164 0.83 -2.06 -8.79
N ILE A 165 0.97 -2.60 -7.57
CA ILE A 165 0.47 -2.02 -6.33
C ILE A 165 1.59 -1.93 -5.30
N ILE A 166 1.55 -0.92 -4.43
CA ILE A 166 2.53 -0.76 -3.35
C ILE A 166 2.28 -1.83 -2.28
N SER A 167 3.33 -2.53 -1.87
CA SER A 167 3.29 -3.57 -0.83
C SER A 167 4.09 -3.20 0.42
N GLU A 168 5.05 -2.28 0.32
CA GLU A 168 5.83 -1.80 1.46
C GLU A 168 6.16 -0.31 1.32
N CYS A 169 6.16 0.40 2.44
CA CYS A 169 6.61 1.78 2.55
C CYS A 169 7.82 1.87 3.50
N LYS A 170 8.74 2.81 3.24
CA LYS A 170 9.92 3.03 4.09
C LYS A 170 10.15 4.52 4.29
N CYS A 171 10.72 4.88 5.44
CA CYS A 171 11.16 6.24 5.71
C CYS A 171 12.41 6.57 4.88
N SER A 172 12.35 7.63 4.07
CA SER A 172 13.44 8.04 3.16
C SER A 172 13.43 9.55 2.89
N CYS A 173 14.59 10.11 2.55
CA CYS A 173 14.72 11.49 2.06
C CYS A 173 14.07 11.65 0.69
#